data_AF-A0A382YHE2-F1
#
_entry.id   AF-A0A382YHE2-F1
#
_cell.length_a   1.000
_cell.length_b   1.000
_cell.length_c   1.000
_cell.angle_alpha   90.00
_cell.angle_beta   90.00
_cell.angle_gamma   90.00
#
_symmetry.space_group_name_H-M   'P 1'
#
loop_
_entity.id
_entity.type
_entity.pdbx_description
1 polymer ?
#
loop_
_entity_poly.entity_id
_entity_poly.type
_entity_poly.pdbx_seq_one_letter_code
_entity_poly.pdbx_strand_id
1 'polypeptide(L)'
;MHLKTITILTALGLSVGALFARELKEFDNDANYDEARVPHYDLPDPLITAEGKPVTSAEQWMNIRRPQILSLFASFIYGAVPVPPDPIEQTYRVVKEDKSFMDGKVTKLDVAIRFKNRKGTAETHVLVFLPNKAREPVPAFMMLSFDNPRGSSFNLS
;
A
#
# COMPACT_ATOMS: atom_id res chain seq x y z
N MET A 1 -22.38 65.63 14.69
CA MET A 1 -23.31 64.98 15.64
C MET A 1 -24.21 64.08 14.81
N HIS A 2 -24.32 62.79 15.18
CA HIS A 2 -24.93 61.67 14.42
C HIS A 2 -24.17 61.30 13.12
N LEU A 3 -23.80 60.06 12.83
CA LEU A 3 -24.34 58.78 13.27
C LEU A 3 -23.25 57.70 13.09
N LYS A 4 -22.70 57.18 14.20
CA LYS A 4 -21.87 55.98 14.25
C LYS A 4 -22.81 54.77 14.38
N THR A 5 -23.32 54.21 13.28
CA THR A 5 -24.17 53.01 13.38
C THR A 5 -24.21 52.13 12.13
N ILE A 6 -23.08 51.93 11.43
CA ILE A 6 -23.00 50.86 10.43
C ILE A 6 -21.65 50.15 10.57
N THR A 7 -21.50 49.49 11.69
CA THR A 7 -20.57 48.36 11.85
C THR A 7 -21.48 47.16 12.11
N ILE A 8 -21.21 46.02 11.49
CA ILE A 8 -21.99 44.76 11.53
C ILE A 8 -23.02 44.63 10.37
N LEU A 9 -22.56 44.59 9.12
CA LEU A 9 -23.24 43.80 8.07
C LEU A 9 -22.33 43.49 6.86
N THR A 10 -21.06 43.16 7.09
CA THR A 10 -20.15 42.66 6.03
C THR A 10 -19.25 41.56 6.60
N ALA A 11 -19.85 40.63 7.33
CA ALA A 11 -19.19 39.41 7.82
C ALA A 11 -19.99 38.14 7.45
N LEU A 12 -20.78 38.20 6.38
CA LEU A 12 -21.58 37.07 5.88
C LEU A 12 -21.45 36.93 4.35
N GLY A 13 -20.22 37.07 3.84
CA GLY A 13 -19.92 36.87 2.42
C GLY A 13 -18.68 36.01 2.15
N LEU A 14 -17.99 35.56 3.20
CA LEU A 14 -16.81 34.68 3.11
C LEU A 14 -16.97 33.51 4.09
N SER A 15 -17.93 32.62 3.84
CA SER A 15 -18.02 31.37 4.62
C SER A 15 -18.62 30.19 3.88
N VAL A 16 -18.58 30.17 2.54
CA VAL A 16 -18.97 28.99 1.74
C VAL A 16 -17.97 28.78 0.61
N GLY A 17 -16.71 28.57 0.98
CA GLY A 17 -15.64 28.21 0.05
C GLY A 17 -14.67 27.16 0.62
N ALA A 18 -15.04 26.55 1.74
CA ALA A 18 -14.36 25.40 2.32
C ALA A 18 -15.39 24.29 2.48
N LEU A 19 -15.04 23.06 2.09
CA LEU A 19 -15.89 21.89 1.78
C LEU A 19 -16.27 21.94 0.28
N PHE A 20 -15.49 21.42 -0.65
CA PHE A 20 -14.78 20.15 -0.69
C PHE A 20 -13.59 20.31 -1.63
N ALA A 21 -12.43 19.76 -1.27
CA ALA A 21 -11.34 19.57 -2.22
C ALA A 21 -11.75 18.48 -3.22
N ARG A 22 -12.57 18.86 -4.21
CA ARG A 22 -12.99 17.98 -5.29
C ARG A 22 -11.87 17.92 -6.32
N GLU A 23 -11.32 16.73 -6.56
CA GLU A 23 -10.31 16.52 -7.60
C GLU A 23 -10.93 16.74 -8.99
N LEU A 24 -10.14 17.27 -9.93
CA LEU A 24 -10.54 17.49 -11.34
C LEU A 24 -11.10 16.22 -12.04
N LYS A 25 -10.78 15.03 -11.52
CA LYS A 25 -11.30 13.75 -11.99
C LYS A 25 -12.78 13.52 -11.65
N GLU A 26 -13.35 14.26 -10.69
CA GLU A 26 -14.79 14.24 -10.40
C GLU A 26 -15.65 14.88 -11.51
N PHE A 27 -15.05 15.65 -12.42
CA PHE A 27 -15.75 16.18 -13.60
C PHE A 27 -15.86 15.17 -14.74
N ASP A 28 -15.25 13.99 -14.60
CA ASP A 28 -15.49 12.86 -15.47
C ASP A 28 -16.87 12.30 -15.10
N ASN A 29 -17.89 12.59 -15.92
CA ASN A 29 -19.31 12.28 -15.64
C ASN A 29 -19.63 10.77 -15.51
N ASP A 30 -18.63 9.89 -15.59
CA ASP A 30 -18.77 8.43 -15.55
C ASP A 30 -18.64 7.82 -14.14
N ALA A 31 -18.23 8.58 -13.12
CA ALA A 31 -18.15 8.07 -11.76
C ALA A 31 -19.49 8.23 -11.01
N ASN A 32 -20.07 7.12 -10.55
CA ASN A 32 -21.25 7.15 -9.70
C ASN A 32 -20.88 7.33 -8.22
N TYR A 33 -21.29 8.46 -7.63
CA TYR A 33 -21.12 8.77 -6.20
C TYR A 33 -22.42 8.62 -5.39
N ASP A 34 -23.55 8.31 -6.05
CA ASP A 34 -24.85 8.15 -5.41
C ASP A 34 -25.14 6.66 -5.19
N GLU A 35 -25.26 6.26 -3.93
CA GLU A 35 -25.57 4.87 -3.54
C GLU A 35 -26.89 4.40 -4.16
N ALA A 36 -27.88 5.28 -4.32
CA ALA A 36 -29.18 4.94 -4.91
C ALA A 36 -29.08 4.57 -6.40
N ARG A 37 -27.95 4.91 -7.06
CA ARG A 37 -27.66 4.59 -8.46
C ARG A 37 -26.80 3.33 -8.62
N VAL A 38 -26.38 2.68 -7.54
CA VAL A 38 -25.62 1.42 -7.62
C VAL A 38 -26.56 0.33 -8.16
N PRO A 39 -26.25 -0.29 -9.31
CA PRO A 39 -27.07 -1.36 -9.86
C PRO A 39 -26.98 -2.60 -8.97
N HIS A 40 -28.03 -3.43 -8.99
CA HIS A 40 -27.98 -4.73 -8.34
C HIS A 40 -26.89 -5.61 -8.97
N TYR A 41 -26.09 -6.28 -8.13
CA TYR A 41 -25.10 -7.27 -8.56
C TYR A 41 -25.02 -8.42 -7.56
N ASP A 42 -24.70 -9.62 -8.06
CA ASP A 42 -24.50 -10.81 -7.25
C ASP A 42 -23.01 -11.10 -7.10
N LEU A 43 -22.57 -11.33 -5.87
CA LEU A 43 -21.20 -11.73 -5.59
C LEU A 43 -21.05 -13.25 -5.68
N PRO A 44 -19.98 -13.77 -6.33
CA PRO A 44 -19.67 -15.19 -6.27
C PRO A 44 -19.42 -15.62 -4.82
N ASP A 45 -20.05 -16.72 -4.40
CA ASP A 45 -19.83 -17.25 -3.06
C ASP A 45 -18.38 -17.77 -2.91
N PRO A 46 -17.59 -17.23 -1.97
CA PRO A 46 -16.24 -17.71 -1.74
C PRO A 46 -16.22 -19.15 -1.22
N LEU A 47 -17.30 -19.65 -0.60
CA LEU A 47 -17.42 -20.99 -0.02
C LEU A 47 -18.10 -22.00 -0.95
N ILE A 48 -18.31 -21.67 -2.22
CA ILE A 48 -18.72 -22.62 -3.25
C ILE A 48 -17.56 -22.85 -4.20
N THR A 49 -17.14 -24.09 -4.43
CA THR A 49 -16.06 -24.42 -5.36
C THR A 49 -16.45 -24.10 -6.80
N ALA A 50 -15.47 -24.06 -7.72
CA ALA A 50 -15.74 -23.87 -9.15
C ALA A 50 -16.70 -24.93 -9.73
N GLU A 51 -16.78 -26.10 -9.09
CA GLU A 51 -17.66 -27.21 -9.43
C GLU A 51 -19.05 -27.13 -8.76
N GLY A 52 -19.34 -26.05 -8.02
CA GLY A 52 -20.63 -25.85 -7.36
C GLY A 52 -20.79 -26.57 -6.01
N LYS A 53 -19.71 -27.09 -5.41
CA LYS A 53 -19.78 -27.80 -4.13
C LYS A 53 -19.58 -26.85 -2.94
N PRO A 54 -20.32 -27.00 -1.85
CA PRO A 54 -20.10 -26.20 -0.64
C PRO A 54 -18.79 -26.61 0.05
N VAL A 55 -18.05 -25.62 0.52
CA VAL A 55 -16.84 -25.76 1.33
C VAL A 55 -17.24 -25.68 2.80
N THR A 56 -17.15 -26.80 3.51
CA THR A 56 -17.64 -26.90 4.91
C THR A 56 -16.53 -27.03 5.94
N SER A 57 -15.27 -27.17 5.51
CA SER A 57 -14.13 -27.31 6.42
C SER A 57 -12.93 -26.45 6.01
N ALA A 58 -12.09 -26.13 6.99
CA ALA A 58 -10.84 -25.40 6.76
C ALA A 58 -9.89 -26.17 5.84
N GLU A 59 -9.90 -27.51 5.90
CA GLU A 59 -9.10 -28.36 5.02
C GLU A 59 -9.54 -28.23 3.55
N GLN A 60 -10.84 -28.30 3.29
CA GLN A 60 -11.39 -28.09 1.94
C GLN A 60 -11.09 -26.67 1.44
N TRP A 61 -11.15 -25.66 2.31
CA TRP A 61 -10.75 -24.31 1.97
C TRP A 61 -9.28 -24.24 1.55
N MET A 62 -8.37 -24.73 2.40
CA MET A 62 -6.93 -24.63 2.17
C MET A 62 -6.44 -25.42 0.97
N ASN A 63 -6.99 -26.61 0.75
CA ASN A 63 -6.50 -27.55 -0.26
C ASN A 63 -7.24 -27.46 -1.60
N ILE A 64 -8.48 -26.95 -1.62
CA ILE A 64 -9.31 -26.93 -2.85
C ILE A 64 -9.67 -25.49 -3.22
N ARG A 65 -10.44 -24.78 -2.38
CA ARG A 65 -11.06 -23.51 -2.77
C ARG A 65 -10.06 -22.35 -2.84
N ARG A 66 -9.14 -22.24 -1.89
CA ARG A 66 -8.10 -21.21 -1.87
C ARG A 66 -7.19 -21.29 -3.11
N PRO A 67 -6.66 -22.47 -3.51
CA PRO A 67 -5.93 -22.60 -4.77
C PRO A 67 -6.74 -22.19 -6.01
N GLN A 68 -8.03 -22.55 -6.08
CA GLN A 68 -8.90 -22.12 -7.19
C GLN A 68 -9.01 -20.59 -7.26
N ILE A 69 -9.29 -19.92 -6.14
CA ILE A 69 -9.37 -18.46 -6.08
C ILE A 69 -8.04 -17.82 -6.49
N LEU A 70 -6.91 -18.31 -5.96
CA LEU A 70 -5.59 -17.80 -6.34
C LEU A 70 -5.32 -17.95 -7.84
N SER A 71 -5.72 -19.07 -8.44
CA SER A 71 -5.63 -19.30 -9.88
C SER A 71 -6.47 -18.29 -10.67
N LEU A 72 -7.72 -18.03 -10.24
CA LEU A 72 -8.59 -17.03 -10.88
C LEU A 72 -7.96 -15.62 -10.84
N PHE A 73 -7.44 -15.21 -9.69
CA PHE A 73 -6.75 -13.92 -9.57
C PHE A 73 -5.49 -13.85 -10.43
N ALA A 74 -4.72 -14.93 -10.49
CA ALA A 74 -3.53 -15.01 -11.34
C ALA A 74 -3.88 -14.97 -12.84
N SER A 75 -4.96 -15.62 -13.27
CA SER A 75 -5.35 -15.68 -14.69
C SER A 75 -6.07 -14.43 -15.19
N PHE A 76 -6.90 -13.79 -14.36
CA PHE A 76 -7.79 -12.72 -14.82
C PHE A 76 -7.46 -11.32 -14.32
N ILE A 77 -6.69 -11.18 -13.24
CA ILE A 77 -6.49 -9.87 -12.57
C ILE A 77 -5.01 -9.47 -12.53
N TYR A 78 -4.14 -10.28 -11.92
CA TYR A 78 -2.77 -9.86 -11.59
C TYR A 78 -1.68 -10.49 -12.47
N GLY A 79 -1.98 -11.59 -13.17
CA GLY A 79 -0.97 -12.40 -13.85
C GLY A 79 -0.34 -13.45 -12.93
N ALA A 80 0.16 -14.54 -13.53
CA ALA A 80 0.87 -15.59 -12.80
C ALA A 80 2.34 -15.21 -12.57
N VAL A 81 2.88 -15.58 -11.40
CA VAL A 81 4.31 -15.42 -11.12
C VAL A 81 5.09 -16.38 -12.03
N PRO A 82 5.96 -15.88 -12.93
CA PRO A 82 6.66 -16.74 -13.88
C PRO A 82 7.71 -17.59 -13.17
N VAL A 83 7.82 -18.85 -13.59
CA VAL A 83 8.94 -19.71 -13.17
C VAL A 83 10.18 -19.28 -13.95
N PRO A 84 11.26 -18.84 -13.28
CA PRO A 84 12.46 -18.41 -13.98
C PRO A 84 13.13 -19.62 -14.66
N PRO A 85 13.64 -19.48 -15.91
CA PRO A 85 14.28 -20.58 -16.63
C PRO A 85 15.64 -20.97 -16.03
N ASP A 86 16.27 -20.02 -15.33
CA ASP A 86 17.57 -20.17 -14.68
C ASP A 86 17.40 -19.79 -13.19
N PRO A 87 18.08 -20.48 -12.25
CA PRO A 87 18.04 -20.11 -10.84
C PRO A 87 18.46 -18.64 -10.61
N ILE A 88 17.73 -17.95 -9.73
CA ILE A 88 18.06 -16.57 -9.34
C ILE A 88 18.85 -16.62 -8.04
N GLU A 89 20.13 -16.23 -8.11
CA GLU A 89 20.97 -16.02 -6.93
C GLU A 89 20.56 -14.73 -6.23
N GLN A 90 20.27 -14.81 -4.93
CA GLN A 90 19.91 -13.67 -4.10
C GLN A 90 21.03 -13.38 -3.11
N THR A 91 21.50 -12.14 -3.08
CA THR A 91 22.53 -11.68 -2.13
C THR A 91 22.05 -10.43 -1.40
N TYR A 92 22.33 -10.37 -0.10
CA TYR A 92 21.90 -9.29 0.79
C TYR A 92 23.13 -8.56 1.33
N ARG A 93 23.12 -7.22 1.32
CA ARG A 93 24.21 -6.40 1.84
C ARG A 93 23.67 -5.17 2.55
N VAL A 94 24.15 -4.91 3.76
CA VAL A 94 23.96 -3.61 4.41
C VAL A 94 24.88 -2.60 3.72
N VAL A 95 24.29 -1.63 3.02
CA VAL A 95 25.01 -0.58 2.29
C VAL A 95 25.29 0.62 3.19
N LYS A 96 24.36 0.93 4.08
CA LYS A 96 24.48 2.02 5.05
C LYS A 96 23.84 1.62 6.37
N GLU A 97 24.47 2.04 7.46
CA GLU A 97 23.97 1.89 8.82
C GLU A 97 24.09 3.24 9.55
N ASP A 98 22.98 3.69 10.14
CA ASP A 98 22.92 4.88 10.98
C ASP A 98 22.27 4.52 12.32
N LYS A 99 23.10 4.37 13.36
CA LYS A 99 22.67 4.03 14.73
C LYS A 99 22.11 5.23 15.50
N SER A 100 22.31 6.44 14.99
CA SER A 100 21.90 7.69 15.64
C SER A 100 20.53 8.19 15.20
N PHE A 101 19.87 7.48 14.28
CA PHE A 101 18.58 7.89 13.75
C PHE A 101 17.52 8.08 14.85
N MET A 102 16.74 9.17 14.73
CA MET A 102 15.74 9.60 15.73
C MET A 102 16.31 9.70 17.16
N ASP A 103 17.31 10.54 17.36
CA ASP A 103 18.00 10.75 18.65
C ASP A 103 18.58 9.45 19.25
N GLY A 104 19.10 8.56 18.39
CA GLY A 104 19.64 7.27 18.82
C GLY A 104 18.60 6.31 19.39
N LYS A 105 17.31 6.49 19.09
CA LYS A 105 16.26 5.52 19.44
C LYS A 105 16.22 4.35 18.47
N VAL A 106 16.65 4.57 17.22
CA VAL A 106 16.52 3.61 16.11
C VAL A 106 17.84 3.52 15.35
N THR A 107 18.20 2.30 14.92
CA THR A 107 19.18 2.07 13.87
C THR A 107 18.46 1.97 12.54
N LYS A 108 18.81 2.85 11.60
CA LYS A 108 18.36 2.81 10.21
C LYS A 108 19.39 2.06 9.37
N LEU A 109 18.96 0.98 8.73
CA LEU A 109 19.77 0.21 7.78
C LEU A 109 19.24 0.42 6.36
N ASP A 110 20.15 0.63 5.42
CA ASP A 110 19.87 0.48 3.99
C ASP A 110 20.43 -0.88 3.55
N VAL A 111 19.52 -1.80 3.17
CA VAL A 111 19.86 -3.15 2.76
C VAL A 111 19.62 -3.29 1.26
N ALA A 112 20.70 -3.51 0.50
CA ALA A 112 20.61 -3.87 -0.91
C ALA A 112 20.34 -5.37 -1.05
N ILE A 113 19.30 -5.71 -1.81
CA ILE A 113 18.95 -7.05 -2.24
C ILE A 113 19.25 -7.14 -3.72
N ARG A 114 20.22 -7.98 -4.07
CA ARG A 114 20.67 -8.16 -5.44
C ARG A 114 20.26 -9.54 -5.94
N PHE A 115 19.55 -9.54 -7.06
CA PHE A 115 19.10 -10.69 -7.82
C PHE A 115 20.00 -10.87 -9.04
N LYS A 116 20.60 -12.04 -9.22
CA LYS A 116 21.47 -12.33 -10.35
C LYS A 116 21.10 -13.65 -10.99
N ASN A 117 21.05 -13.67 -12.32
CA ASN A 117 20.97 -14.89 -13.10
C ASN A 117 21.78 -14.71 -14.41
N ARG A 118 21.71 -15.69 -15.31
CA ARG A 118 22.39 -15.63 -16.61
C ARG A 118 21.95 -14.44 -17.47
N LYS A 119 20.71 -13.96 -17.32
CA LYS A 119 20.16 -12.85 -18.13
C LYS A 119 20.60 -11.47 -17.63
N GLY A 120 21.04 -11.35 -16.39
CA GLY A 120 21.51 -10.08 -15.86
C GLY A 120 21.43 -9.98 -14.34
N THR A 121 21.45 -8.74 -13.86
CA THR A 121 21.39 -8.42 -12.44
C THR A 121 20.39 -7.30 -12.21
N ALA A 122 19.59 -7.43 -11.16
CA ALA A 122 18.72 -6.39 -10.65
C ALA A 122 19.02 -6.17 -9.17
N GLU A 123 18.92 -4.93 -8.70
CA GLU A 123 19.16 -4.58 -7.31
C GLU A 123 18.03 -3.69 -6.82
N THR A 124 17.53 -3.99 -5.62
CA THR A 124 16.54 -3.18 -4.92
C THR A 124 17.02 -2.88 -3.51
N HIS A 125 16.55 -1.78 -2.94
CA HIS A 125 16.93 -1.34 -1.59
C HIS A 125 15.72 -1.42 -0.67
N VAL A 126 15.94 -1.97 0.53
CA VAL A 126 14.96 -2.01 1.61
C VAL A 126 15.53 -1.24 2.79
N LEU A 127 14.78 -0.24 3.26
CA LEU A 127 15.10 0.45 4.50
C LEU A 127 14.54 -0.35 5.67
N VAL A 128 15.40 -0.62 6.66
CA VAL A 128 15.02 -1.33 7.88
C VAL A 128 15.27 -0.42 9.06
N PHE A 129 14.25 -0.26 9.91
CA PHE A 129 14.32 0.54 11.12
C PHE A 129 14.22 -0.40 12.33
N LEU A 130 15.28 -0.43 13.13
CA LEU A 130 15.41 -1.33 14.29
C LEU A 130 15.51 -0.51 15.59
N PRO A 131 14.68 -0.76 16.62
CA PRO A 131 14.84 -0.10 17.90
C PRO A 131 16.17 -0.44 18.56
N ASN A 132 16.98 0.56 18.95
CA ASN A 132 18.32 0.34 19.51
C ASN A 132 18.32 -0.41 20.85
N LYS A 133 17.21 -0.34 21.59
CA LYS A 133 17.06 -1.01 22.89
C LYS A 133 16.56 -2.45 22.77
N ALA A 134 16.25 -2.93 21.57
CA ALA A 134 15.86 -4.31 21.34
C ALA A 134 17.04 -5.24 21.64
N ARG A 135 16.83 -6.24 22.50
CA ARG A 135 17.84 -7.26 22.86
C ARG A 135 17.55 -8.62 22.25
N GLU A 136 16.35 -8.78 21.69
CA GLU A 136 15.83 -9.99 21.09
C GLU A 136 15.16 -9.63 19.75
N PRO A 137 14.89 -10.60 18.86
CA PRO A 137 14.15 -10.36 17.64
C PRO A 137 12.81 -9.67 17.93
N VAL A 138 12.54 -8.55 17.25
CA VAL A 138 11.31 -7.79 17.40
C VAL A 138 10.37 -8.03 16.21
N PRO A 139 9.05 -7.94 16.41
CA PRO A 139 8.10 -7.93 15.30
C PRO A 139 8.43 -6.83 14.29
N ALA A 140 8.22 -7.11 13.00
CA ALA A 140 8.48 -6.18 11.92
C ALA A 140 7.20 -5.92 11.11
N PHE A 141 7.05 -4.68 10.64
CA PHE A 141 6.04 -4.29 9.65
C PHE A 141 6.75 -3.99 8.34
N MET A 142 6.22 -4.51 7.24
CA MET A 142 6.73 -4.23 5.90
C MET A 142 5.73 -3.36 5.16
N MET A 143 6.23 -2.29 4.54
CA MET A 143 5.43 -1.34 3.76
C MET A 143 6.14 -1.04 2.45
N LEU A 144 5.39 -1.00 1.36
CA LEU A 144 5.86 -0.46 0.09
C LEU A 144 5.68 1.06 0.11
N SER A 145 6.72 1.80 -0.23
CA SER A 145 6.70 3.25 -0.29
C SER A 145 6.82 3.72 -1.75
N PHE A 146 6.17 4.84 -2.08
CA PHE A 146 6.40 5.56 -3.33
C PHE A 146 7.67 6.40 -3.32
N ASP A 147 8.29 6.52 -2.15
CA ASP A 147 9.50 7.29 -1.96
C ASP A 147 10.75 6.51 -2.33
N ASN A 148 11.82 7.21 -2.70
CA ASN A 148 13.08 6.59 -3.04
C ASN A 148 13.83 6.22 -1.74
N PRO A 149 14.19 4.94 -1.53
CA PRO A 149 15.01 4.53 -0.38
C PRO A 149 16.33 5.31 -0.24
N ARG A 150 16.87 5.78 -1.37
CA ARG A 150 18.10 6.58 -1.46
C ARG A 150 17.84 8.10 -1.50
N GLY A 151 16.58 8.51 -1.38
CA GLY A 151 16.15 9.91 -1.33
C GLY A 151 16.47 10.60 -0.01
N SER A 152 16.21 11.90 0.06
CA SER A 152 16.46 12.73 1.25
C SER A 152 15.33 12.73 2.27
N SER A 153 14.16 12.20 1.92
CA SER A 153 12.97 12.18 2.77
C SER A 153 13.15 11.47 4.11
N PHE A 154 14.05 10.49 4.16
CA PHE A 154 14.40 9.78 5.38
C PHE A 154 15.67 10.30 6.05
N ASN A 155 16.12 11.51 5.71
CA ASN A 155 17.11 12.28 6.46
C ASN A 155 16.35 13.22 7.40
N LEU A 156 15.65 12.66 8.40
CA LEU A 156 15.06 13.50 9.44
C LEU A 156 16.21 14.17 10.20
N SER A 157 16.19 15.51 10.17
CA SER A 157 17.17 16.40 10.82
C SER A 157 17.04 16.37 12.33
#